data_AF-A0A954I7Y0-F1
#
_entry.id   AF-A0A954I7Y0-F1
#
_cell.length_a   1.000
_cell.length_b   1.000
_cell.length_c   1.000
_cell.angle_alpha   90.00
_cell.angle_beta   90.00
_cell.angle_gamma   90.00
#
_symmetry.space_group_name_H-M   'P 1'
#
loop_
_entity.id
_entity.type
_entity.pdbx_description
1 polymer ?
#
loop_
_entity_poly.entity_id
_entity_poly.type
_entity_poly.pdbx_seq_one_letter_code
_entity_poly.pdbx_strand_id
1 'polypeptide(L)'
;MKTLGFILIVAIFWLPGSATADLLAPTGLNPGEQYRIVFVSSTQIDGVSGALSVYNAHVTNAANSGTETSKLAAATWTAIASVAAVSARSNTGTTGSAAIPIYLVDGTTKVADGYDDFWDATLAAPINLDESGNAIAVNSFVWTGTATDGSQFFGNELGGAAAPRIGNWAASDSDWISAGTGGHSVLRSVYGLSSVLTVTAAVPEPHSSAVVAAALIAICFGGRLLGNSHLRWSRQANGN
;
A
#
# COMPACT_ATOMS: atom_id res chain seq x y z
N MET A 1 -39.11 15.45 -53.45
CA MET A 1 -37.92 15.82 -52.67
C MET A 1 -37.95 14.99 -51.40
N LYS A 2 -36.94 14.12 -51.20
CA LYS A 2 -36.90 13.14 -50.11
C LYS A 2 -36.26 13.81 -48.88
N THR A 3 -37.01 13.99 -47.80
CA THR A 3 -36.50 14.49 -46.52
C THR A 3 -35.75 13.35 -45.82
N LEU A 4 -34.42 13.46 -45.80
CA LEU A 4 -33.51 12.50 -45.15
C LEU A 4 -33.44 12.86 -43.65
N GLY A 5 -33.95 11.97 -42.79
CA GLY A 5 -33.83 12.11 -41.34
C GLY A 5 -32.42 11.79 -40.87
N PHE A 6 -31.79 12.72 -40.13
CA PHE A 6 -30.51 12.50 -39.44
C PHE A 6 -30.82 12.11 -37.99
N ILE A 7 -30.66 10.84 -37.64
CA ILE A 7 -30.67 10.38 -36.26
C ILE A 7 -29.23 10.48 -35.74
N LEU A 8 -28.99 11.40 -34.80
CA LEU A 8 -27.73 11.50 -34.07
C LEU A 8 -27.75 10.50 -32.92
N ILE A 9 -27.06 9.37 -33.06
CA ILE A 9 -26.82 8.43 -31.96
C ILE A 9 -25.60 8.93 -31.18
N VAL A 10 -25.82 9.49 -30.00
CA VAL A 10 -24.74 9.78 -29.04
C VAL A 10 -24.55 8.53 -28.20
N ALA A 11 -23.50 7.75 -28.51
CA ALA A 11 -23.07 6.63 -27.68
C ALA A 11 -22.26 7.17 -26.49
N ILE A 12 -22.92 7.34 -25.34
CA ILE A 12 -22.24 7.63 -24.08
C ILE A 12 -21.65 6.31 -23.57
N PHE A 13 -20.37 6.07 -23.84
CA PHE A 13 -19.64 4.98 -23.21
C PHE A 13 -19.42 5.34 -21.73
N TRP A 14 -20.24 4.77 -20.85
CA TRP A 14 -20.08 4.84 -19.41
C TRP A 14 -19.15 3.70 -18.98
N LEU A 15 -17.88 4.00 -18.71
CA LEU A 15 -17.02 3.11 -17.95
C LEU A 15 -17.12 3.54 -16.48
N PRO A 16 -17.76 2.75 -15.59
CA PRO A 16 -17.58 2.96 -14.16
C PRO A 16 -16.15 2.53 -13.79
N GLY A 17 -15.22 3.47 -13.86
CA GLY A 17 -13.94 3.35 -13.17
C GLY A 17 -14.12 3.87 -11.76
N SER A 18 -14.27 2.99 -10.77
CA SER A 18 -14.11 3.38 -9.37
C SER A 18 -12.66 3.84 -9.18
N ALA A 19 -12.47 5.09 -8.77
CA ALA A 19 -11.16 5.57 -8.35
C ALA A 19 -10.82 4.97 -6.98
N THR A 20 -9.74 4.20 -6.90
CA THR A 20 -9.12 3.84 -5.63
C THR A 20 -7.78 4.55 -5.57
N ALA A 21 -7.70 5.66 -4.85
CA ALA A 21 -6.39 6.10 -4.38
C ALA A 21 -5.89 5.00 -3.43
N ASP A 22 -4.73 4.42 -3.70
CA ASP A 22 -4.11 3.53 -2.73
C ASP A 22 -3.78 4.39 -1.51
N LEU A 23 -4.53 4.23 -0.42
CA LEU A 23 -4.53 5.13 0.74
C LEU A 23 -3.17 5.16 1.46
N LEU A 24 -2.23 4.31 1.03
CA LEU A 24 -0.88 4.18 1.56
C LEU A 24 0.24 4.34 0.51
N ALA A 25 -0.05 4.87 -0.68
CA ALA A 25 1.00 5.21 -1.63
C ALA A 25 1.90 6.31 -1.04
N PRO A 26 3.23 6.11 -0.98
CA PRO A 26 4.09 7.08 -0.34
C PRO A 26 4.07 8.46 -0.98
N THR A 27 4.09 9.51 -0.17
CA THR A 27 4.12 10.89 -0.67
C THR A 27 5.40 11.15 -1.46
N GLY A 28 5.28 11.76 -2.63
CA GLY A 28 6.43 12.07 -3.49
C GLY A 28 6.75 11.02 -4.54
N LEU A 29 6.03 9.88 -4.56
CA LEU A 29 6.12 8.90 -5.64
C LEU A 29 5.08 9.16 -6.73
N ASN A 30 5.50 9.01 -7.99
CA ASN A 30 4.63 9.13 -9.16
C ASN A 30 3.89 7.82 -9.44
N PRO A 31 2.72 7.86 -10.10
CA PRO A 31 2.07 6.66 -10.59
C PRO A 31 3.00 5.77 -11.42
N GLY A 32 2.99 4.47 -11.13
CA GLY A 32 3.86 3.48 -11.75
C GLY A 32 5.19 3.25 -11.01
N GLU A 33 5.56 4.09 -10.06
CA GLU A 33 6.76 3.88 -9.24
C GLU A 33 6.54 2.78 -8.21
N GLN A 34 7.63 2.09 -7.88
CA GLN A 34 7.63 0.93 -6.98
C GLN A 34 8.09 1.32 -5.58
N TYR A 35 7.53 0.64 -4.57
CA TYR A 35 7.91 0.82 -3.17
C TYR A 35 7.64 -0.44 -2.36
N ARG A 36 8.10 -0.47 -1.11
CA ARG A 36 7.71 -1.48 -0.11
C ARG A 36 7.36 -0.82 1.21
N ILE A 37 6.59 -1.53 2.02
CA ILE A 37 6.18 -1.13 3.37
C ILE A 37 6.81 -2.08 4.39
N VAL A 38 7.32 -1.51 5.48
CA VAL A 38 7.91 -2.25 6.61
C VAL A 38 7.25 -1.84 7.93
N PHE A 39 7.10 -2.79 8.85
CA PHE A 39 6.53 -2.58 10.18
C PHE A 39 7.10 -3.59 11.20
N VAL A 40 6.83 -3.38 12.49
CA VAL A 40 7.06 -4.34 13.58
C VAL A 40 5.75 -4.98 13.99
N SER A 41 5.63 -6.30 14.05
CA SER A 41 4.37 -6.93 14.48
C SER A 41 3.95 -6.48 15.89
N SER A 42 2.71 -6.06 16.06
CA SER A 42 2.12 -5.71 17.36
C SER A 42 2.04 -6.93 18.30
N THR A 43 1.85 -8.12 17.71
CA THR A 43 1.84 -9.40 18.40
C THR A 43 3.25 -10.01 18.46
N GLN A 44 3.46 -10.87 19.45
CA GLN A 44 4.77 -11.46 19.75
C GLN A 44 4.76 -12.98 19.55
N ILE A 45 5.92 -13.53 19.21
CA ILE A 45 6.17 -14.96 19.04
C ILE A 45 7.52 -15.34 19.65
N ASP A 46 7.72 -16.61 20.00
CA ASP A 46 9.02 -17.11 20.43
C ASP A 46 9.97 -17.38 19.24
N GLY A 47 11.26 -17.52 19.54
CA GLY A 47 12.33 -17.80 18.59
C GLY A 47 12.65 -19.28 18.39
N VAL A 48 11.75 -20.20 18.76
CA VAL A 48 12.04 -21.66 18.84
C VAL A 48 11.89 -22.37 17.50
N SER A 49 11.08 -21.86 16.58
CA SER A 49 10.83 -22.54 15.30
C SER A 49 12.01 -22.42 14.34
N GLY A 50 12.52 -23.55 13.83
CA GLY A 50 13.51 -23.56 12.73
C GLY A 50 12.88 -23.37 11.34
N ALA A 51 11.55 -23.30 11.26
CA ALA A 51 10.82 -23.11 10.03
C ALA A 51 10.48 -21.64 9.81
N LEU A 52 11.06 -21.04 8.76
CA LEU A 52 10.84 -19.62 8.42
C LEU A 52 9.38 -19.30 8.09
N SER A 53 8.62 -20.30 7.61
CA SER A 53 7.19 -20.18 7.35
C SER A 53 6.38 -19.81 8.59
N VAL A 54 6.84 -20.17 9.80
CA VAL A 54 6.17 -19.78 11.05
C VAL A 54 6.24 -18.27 11.25
N TYR A 55 7.41 -17.67 11.04
CA TYR A 55 7.60 -16.22 11.16
C TYR A 55 6.91 -15.45 10.03
N ASN A 56 6.95 -15.97 8.80
CA ASN A 56 6.20 -15.38 7.68
C ASN A 56 4.69 -15.41 7.94
N ALA A 57 4.15 -16.52 8.48
CA ALA A 57 2.76 -16.61 8.86
C ALA A 57 2.40 -15.63 9.99
N HIS A 58 3.29 -15.47 10.99
CA HIS A 58 3.12 -14.51 12.08
C HIS A 58 2.95 -13.08 11.57
N VAL A 59 3.90 -12.59 10.76
CA VAL A 59 3.82 -11.21 10.23
C VAL A 59 2.68 -11.04 9.22
N THR A 60 2.33 -12.10 8.47
CA THR A 60 1.17 -12.07 7.58
C THR A 60 -0.13 -11.92 8.38
N ASN A 61 -0.28 -12.66 9.48
CA ASN A 61 -1.47 -12.57 10.34
C ASN A 61 -1.58 -11.20 11.02
N ALA A 62 -0.45 -10.64 11.47
CA ALA A 62 -0.38 -9.27 11.97
C ALA A 62 -0.83 -8.29 10.88
N ALA A 63 -0.22 -8.33 9.70
CA ALA A 63 -0.56 -7.42 8.60
C ALA A 63 -2.03 -7.53 8.13
N ASN A 64 -2.61 -8.74 8.13
CA ASN A 64 -4.03 -8.93 7.81
C ASN A 64 -4.97 -8.31 8.86
N SER A 65 -4.50 -8.12 10.08
CA SER A 65 -5.25 -7.54 11.19
C SER A 65 -5.01 -6.05 11.38
N GLY A 66 -3.98 -5.50 10.72
CA GLY A 66 -3.56 -4.10 10.85
C GLY A 66 -4.45 -3.12 10.11
N THR A 67 -4.82 -2.00 10.75
CA THR A 67 -5.70 -1.00 10.13
C THR A 67 -5.07 -0.29 8.94
N GLU A 68 -3.74 -0.18 8.93
CA GLU A 68 -3.02 0.44 7.81
C GLU A 68 -2.68 -0.62 6.76
N THR A 69 -1.98 -1.70 7.14
CA THR A 69 -1.57 -2.75 6.20
C THR A 69 -2.73 -3.43 5.47
N SER A 70 -3.92 -3.55 6.07
CA SER A 70 -5.10 -4.12 5.40
C SER A 70 -5.64 -3.28 4.24
N LYS A 71 -5.26 -1.99 4.14
CA LYS A 71 -5.58 -1.15 2.97
C LYS A 71 -4.81 -1.61 1.71
N LEU A 72 -3.68 -2.31 1.90
CA LEU A 72 -2.83 -2.82 0.83
C LEU A 72 -3.26 -4.24 0.42
N ALA A 73 -4.47 -4.39 -0.12
CA ALA A 73 -5.09 -5.69 -0.37
C ALA A 73 -4.30 -6.63 -1.32
N ALA A 74 -3.38 -6.09 -2.13
CA ALA A 74 -2.52 -6.88 -3.03
C ALA A 74 -1.16 -7.24 -2.40
N ALA A 75 -0.83 -6.72 -1.21
CA ALA A 75 0.45 -6.98 -0.56
C ALA A 75 0.50 -8.41 -0.03
N THR A 76 1.64 -9.06 -0.24
CA THR A 76 2.03 -10.23 0.57
C THR A 76 3.12 -9.84 1.54
N TRP A 77 3.28 -10.56 2.65
CA TRP A 77 4.14 -10.16 3.75
C TRP A 77 5.14 -11.27 4.10
N THR A 78 6.39 -10.87 4.32
CA THR A 78 7.49 -11.77 4.69
C THR A 78 8.22 -11.23 5.91
N ALA A 79 8.66 -12.12 6.78
CA ALA A 79 9.40 -11.73 7.97
C ALA A 79 10.83 -11.34 7.60
N ILE A 80 11.34 -10.28 8.22
CA ILE A 80 12.78 -9.96 8.18
C ILE A 80 13.46 -10.80 9.26
N ALA A 81 13.63 -12.07 8.94
CA ALA A 81 14.16 -13.06 9.85
C ALA A 81 14.96 -14.13 9.11
N SER A 82 15.95 -14.69 9.80
CA SER A 82 16.81 -15.75 9.30
C SER A 82 16.67 -17.01 10.16
N VAL A 83 16.57 -18.15 9.48
CA VAL A 83 16.75 -19.49 10.05
C VAL A 83 17.97 -20.13 9.40
N ALA A 84 18.49 -21.23 9.94
CA ALA A 84 19.72 -21.87 9.44
C ALA A 84 19.77 -22.04 7.91
N ALA A 85 18.65 -22.40 7.27
CA ALA A 85 18.59 -22.65 5.83
C ALA A 85 18.40 -21.41 4.95
N VAL A 86 17.85 -20.30 5.46
CA VAL A 86 17.41 -19.17 4.63
C VAL A 86 17.69 -17.84 5.35
N SER A 87 18.36 -16.92 4.65
CA SER A 87 18.62 -15.56 5.10
C SER A 87 17.40 -14.66 4.97
N ALA A 88 17.32 -13.61 5.81
CA ALA A 88 16.30 -12.59 5.70
C ALA A 88 16.31 -11.90 4.33
N ARG A 89 17.50 -11.64 3.78
CA ARG A 89 17.67 -11.06 2.45
C ARG A 89 17.05 -11.93 1.36
N SER A 90 17.26 -13.24 1.43
CA SER A 90 16.64 -14.19 0.50
C SER A 90 15.13 -14.32 0.71
N ASN A 91 14.66 -14.37 1.96
CA ASN A 91 13.24 -14.53 2.29
C ASN A 91 12.39 -13.35 1.82
N THR A 92 12.91 -12.15 1.96
CA THR A 92 12.24 -10.89 1.59
C THR A 92 12.39 -10.53 0.11
N GLY A 93 13.24 -11.26 -0.63
CA GLY A 93 13.55 -10.99 -2.03
C GLY A 93 14.33 -9.68 -2.23
N THR A 94 15.29 -9.40 -1.35
CA THR A 94 16.10 -8.17 -1.31
C THR A 94 17.59 -8.42 -1.58
N THR A 95 17.92 -9.51 -2.29
CA THR A 95 19.31 -9.95 -2.56
C THR A 95 20.07 -9.17 -3.63
N GLY A 96 19.41 -8.30 -4.39
CA GLY A 96 20.04 -7.44 -5.40
C GLY A 96 20.12 -5.98 -4.98
N SER A 97 20.58 -5.13 -5.89
CA SER A 97 20.79 -3.68 -5.69
C SER A 97 19.64 -2.81 -6.20
N ALA A 98 18.40 -3.30 -6.12
CA ALA A 98 17.26 -2.54 -6.64
C ALA A 98 17.03 -1.26 -5.80
N ALA A 99 16.90 -0.13 -6.48
CA ALA A 99 16.55 1.17 -5.88
C ALA A 99 15.03 1.28 -5.64
N ILE A 100 14.45 0.27 -4.99
CA ILE A 100 13.04 0.27 -4.59
C ILE A 100 12.99 0.78 -3.15
N PRO A 101 12.46 1.99 -2.90
CA PRO A 101 12.45 2.58 -1.57
C PRO A 101 11.52 1.81 -0.62
N ILE A 102 11.90 1.80 0.65
CA ILE A 102 11.18 1.14 1.74
C ILE A 102 10.69 2.22 2.69
N TYR A 103 9.40 2.20 3.00
CA TYR A 103 8.74 3.16 3.88
C TYR A 103 8.14 2.46 5.09
N LEU A 104 7.96 3.21 6.18
CA LEU A 104 7.10 2.78 7.26
C LEU A 104 5.64 2.70 6.78
N VAL A 105 4.85 1.99 7.56
CA VAL A 105 3.41 1.85 7.36
C VAL A 105 2.63 3.18 7.33
N ASP A 106 3.22 4.29 7.76
CA ASP A 106 2.61 5.62 7.66
C ASP A 106 2.62 6.18 6.23
N GLY A 107 3.32 5.54 5.30
CA GLY A 107 3.46 5.97 3.91
C GLY A 107 4.22 7.28 3.72
N THR A 108 4.85 7.84 4.74
CA THR A 108 5.54 9.15 4.64
C THR A 108 6.98 9.09 5.11
N THR A 109 7.27 8.21 6.07
CA THR A 109 8.61 8.03 6.62
C THR A 109 9.38 7.00 5.80
N LYS A 110 10.41 7.46 5.08
CA LYS A 110 11.30 6.60 4.32
C LYS A 110 12.35 5.97 5.25
N VAL A 111 12.50 4.66 5.15
CA VAL A 111 13.47 3.85 5.91
C VAL A 111 14.74 3.60 5.11
N ALA A 112 14.61 3.35 3.81
CA ALA A 112 15.73 3.15 2.91
C ALA A 112 15.40 3.55 1.46
N ASP A 113 16.41 3.95 0.69
CA ASP A 113 16.34 4.28 -0.73
C ASP A 113 16.35 3.05 -1.66
N GLY A 114 16.80 1.90 -1.15
CA GLY A 114 16.89 0.67 -1.92
C GLY A 114 17.41 -0.50 -1.08
N TYR A 115 17.64 -1.64 -1.72
CA TYR A 115 18.04 -2.86 -1.02
C TYR A 115 19.50 -2.86 -0.55
N ASP A 116 20.40 -2.09 -1.18
CA ASP A 116 21.76 -1.96 -0.66
C ASP A 116 21.79 -1.05 0.57
N ASP A 117 21.09 0.09 0.52
CA ASP A 117 20.90 1.00 1.66
C ASP A 117 20.23 0.28 2.85
N PHE A 118 19.17 -0.50 2.61
CA PHE A 118 18.48 -1.23 3.68
C PHE A 118 19.38 -2.25 4.41
N TRP A 119 20.42 -2.77 3.76
CA TRP A 119 21.31 -3.81 4.30
C TRP A 119 22.74 -3.30 4.55
N ASP A 120 22.97 -1.99 4.57
CA ASP A 120 24.29 -1.39 4.85
C ASP A 120 24.55 -1.13 6.35
N ALA A 121 23.64 -1.62 7.19
CA ALA A 121 23.57 -1.44 8.65
C ALA A 121 23.01 -0.10 9.12
N THR A 122 22.70 0.85 8.25
CA THR A 122 22.13 2.15 8.61
C THR A 122 20.74 2.31 8.00
N LEU A 123 19.81 2.90 8.74
CA LEU A 123 18.48 3.25 8.25
C LEU A 123 18.31 4.76 8.27
N ALA A 124 17.56 5.31 7.32
CA ALA A 124 17.18 6.72 7.34
C ALA A 124 16.21 7.04 8.51
N ALA A 125 15.44 6.04 8.94
CA ALA A 125 14.53 6.13 10.08
C ALA A 125 14.36 4.75 10.76
N PRO A 126 14.10 4.69 12.08
CA PRO A 126 13.87 3.42 12.77
C PRO A 126 12.55 2.79 12.34
N ILE A 127 12.48 1.45 12.36
CA ILE A 127 11.24 0.71 12.08
C ILE A 127 10.44 0.59 13.37
N ASN A 128 9.71 1.65 13.73
CA ASN A 128 9.12 1.83 15.06
C ASN A 128 7.58 1.89 15.08
N LEU A 129 6.92 1.52 13.99
CA LEU A 129 5.46 1.46 13.86
C LEU A 129 4.98 0.02 13.66
N ASP A 130 3.83 -0.31 14.25
CA ASP A 130 3.14 -1.58 14.03
C ASP A 130 2.31 -1.61 12.74
N GLU A 131 1.71 -2.76 12.41
CA GLU A 131 0.86 -2.92 11.22
C GLU A 131 -0.35 -1.95 11.14
N SER A 132 -0.67 -1.27 12.25
CA SER A 132 -1.77 -0.31 12.37
C SER A 132 -1.25 1.13 12.46
N GLY A 133 0.05 1.36 12.29
CA GLY A 133 0.65 2.70 12.38
C GLY A 133 0.82 3.22 13.80
N ASN A 134 0.66 2.37 14.83
CA ASN A 134 0.89 2.78 16.20
C ASN A 134 2.37 2.64 16.55
N ALA A 135 2.87 3.56 17.37
CA ALA A 135 4.19 3.42 17.96
C ALA A 135 4.26 2.19 18.86
N ILE A 136 5.37 1.45 18.77
CA ILE A 136 5.58 0.26 19.62
C ILE A 136 5.68 0.67 21.09
N ALA A 137 4.72 0.19 21.89
CA ALA A 137 4.72 0.40 23.31
C ALA A 137 5.77 -0.51 23.98
N VAL A 138 6.85 0.12 24.47
CA VAL A 138 7.89 -0.38 25.39
C VAL A 138 8.88 -1.46 24.90
N ASN A 139 10.16 -1.19 25.22
CA ASN A 139 11.33 -2.06 25.48
C ASN A 139 11.34 -3.50 24.96
N SER A 140 10.88 -3.72 23.73
CA SER A 140 10.81 -5.03 23.11
C SER A 140 11.85 -5.12 22.01
N PHE A 141 12.96 -5.84 22.23
CA PHE A 141 13.76 -6.26 21.08
C PHE A 141 12.92 -7.14 20.15
N VAL A 142 13.30 -7.21 18.89
CA VAL A 142 12.63 -8.00 17.85
C VAL A 142 13.47 -9.22 17.48
N TRP A 143 12.81 -10.29 17.03
CA TRP A 143 13.52 -11.45 16.49
C TRP A 143 14.03 -11.16 15.09
N THR A 144 15.30 -11.50 14.85
CA THR A 144 15.93 -11.33 13.54
C THR A 144 16.72 -12.56 13.12
N GLY A 145 17.55 -13.15 13.99
CA GLY A 145 18.48 -14.22 13.61
C GLY A 145 19.49 -13.82 12.52
N THR A 146 19.61 -12.53 12.22
CA THR A 146 20.15 -11.98 10.96
C THR A 146 21.36 -11.10 11.24
N ALA A 147 22.38 -11.18 10.40
CA ALA A 147 23.55 -10.28 10.42
C ALA A 147 23.21 -8.93 9.76
N THR A 148 24.09 -7.94 9.89
CA THR A 148 23.82 -6.57 9.41
C THR A 148 23.64 -6.47 7.90
N ASP A 149 24.23 -7.40 7.14
CA ASP A 149 24.13 -7.50 5.68
C ASP A 149 22.92 -8.30 5.18
N GLY A 150 22.04 -8.70 6.11
CA GLY A 150 20.85 -9.49 5.81
C GLY A 150 21.10 -10.99 5.63
N SER A 151 22.34 -11.48 5.83
CA SER A 151 22.64 -12.91 5.88
C SER A 151 22.13 -13.53 7.19
N GLN A 152 22.09 -14.86 7.25
CA GLN A 152 21.96 -15.53 8.54
C GLN A 152 23.12 -15.15 9.47
N PHE A 153 22.85 -15.02 10.76
CA PHE A 153 23.91 -14.98 11.76
C PHE A 153 24.26 -16.40 12.20
N PHE A 154 25.35 -16.96 11.67
CA PHE A 154 25.70 -18.37 11.91
C PHE A 154 25.83 -18.70 13.41
N GLY A 155 25.04 -19.67 13.87
CA GLY A 155 25.00 -20.10 15.27
C GLY A 155 24.06 -19.28 16.17
N ASN A 156 23.44 -18.23 15.63
CA ASN A 156 22.42 -17.41 16.31
C ASN A 156 21.17 -17.18 15.43
N GLU A 157 20.90 -18.07 14.48
CA GLU A 157 19.65 -18.07 13.73
C GLU A 157 18.46 -18.49 14.60
N LEU A 158 17.26 -18.12 14.17
CA LEU A 158 16.04 -18.60 14.82
C LEU A 158 15.89 -20.12 14.67
N GLY A 159 15.34 -20.74 15.72
CA GLY A 159 15.06 -22.18 15.80
C GLY A 159 16.24 -23.14 15.83
N GLY A 160 17.47 -22.65 15.68
CA GLY A 160 18.69 -23.44 15.89
C GLY A 160 19.39 -23.10 17.20
N ALA A 161 19.39 -21.83 17.60
CA ALA A 161 20.15 -21.34 18.75
C ALA A 161 19.30 -21.21 20.02
N ALA A 162 19.91 -21.47 21.18
CA ALA A 162 19.31 -21.12 22.48
C ALA A 162 19.23 -19.59 22.68
N ALA A 163 20.10 -18.85 21.98
CA ALA A 163 20.17 -17.39 22.03
C ALA A 163 20.19 -16.77 20.61
N PRO A 164 19.06 -16.75 19.87
CA PRO A 164 19.01 -16.17 18.54
C PRO A 164 19.32 -14.67 18.54
N ARG A 165 19.77 -14.16 17.40
CA ARG A 165 20.03 -12.72 17.21
C ARG A 165 18.73 -11.94 17.32
N ILE A 166 18.83 -10.79 17.99
CA ILE A 166 17.75 -9.84 18.17
C ILE A 166 18.15 -8.47 17.63
N GLY A 167 17.16 -7.72 17.16
CA GLY A 167 17.27 -6.32 16.75
C GLY A 167 16.55 -5.37 17.70
N ASN A 168 16.75 -4.07 17.53
CA ASN A 168 16.13 -3.01 18.28
C ASN A 168 15.32 -2.09 17.36
N TRP A 169 13.99 -2.12 17.46
CA TRP A 169 13.10 -1.31 16.61
C TRP A 169 13.30 0.19 16.74
N ALA A 170 13.88 0.67 17.84
CA ALA A 170 14.16 2.09 18.06
C ALA A 170 15.49 2.55 17.45
N ALA A 171 16.32 1.62 16.96
CA ALA A 171 17.62 1.92 16.38
C ALA A 171 17.54 2.14 14.86
N SER A 172 18.49 2.91 14.37
CA SER A 172 18.72 3.15 12.93
C SER A 172 20.17 2.89 12.53
N ASP A 173 20.98 2.39 13.46
CA ASP A 173 22.30 1.83 13.20
C ASP A 173 22.22 0.30 13.22
N SER A 174 23.36 -0.40 13.21
CA SER A 174 23.42 -1.86 13.14
C SER A 174 22.56 -2.60 14.18
N ASP A 175 22.23 -1.94 15.30
CA ASP A 175 21.41 -2.54 16.34
C ASP A 175 19.96 -2.76 15.88
N TRP A 176 19.49 -2.10 14.81
CA TRP A 176 18.13 -2.31 14.29
C TRP A 176 17.88 -3.78 13.95
N ILE A 177 18.87 -4.46 13.37
CA ILE A 177 18.80 -5.88 13.01
C ILE A 177 19.62 -6.77 13.96
N SER A 178 20.66 -6.21 14.58
CA SER A 178 21.70 -6.99 15.25
C SER A 178 22.18 -6.31 16.54
N ALA A 179 21.28 -6.09 17.51
CA ALA A 179 21.58 -5.51 18.82
C ALA A 179 22.21 -6.49 19.84
N GLY A 180 22.04 -7.80 19.64
CA GLY A 180 22.52 -8.80 20.60
C GLY A 180 21.85 -10.15 20.41
N THR A 181 21.76 -10.92 21.49
CA THR A 181 21.07 -12.21 21.51
C THR A 181 20.06 -12.26 22.64
N GLY A 182 18.95 -12.97 22.44
CA GLY A 182 17.93 -13.19 23.47
C GLY A 182 17.58 -14.65 23.63
N GLY A 183 17.09 -15.08 24.80
CA GLY A 183 16.65 -16.46 25.00
C GLY A 183 15.48 -16.82 24.07
N HIS A 184 15.60 -17.92 23.33
CA HIS A 184 14.64 -18.30 22.28
C HIS A 184 13.18 -18.50 22.74
N SER A 185 12.92 -18.75 24.03
CA SER A 185 11.57 -18.91 24.58
C SER A 185 10.90 -17.58 24.95
N VAL A 186 11.61 -16.46 24.81
CA VAL A 186 11.06 -15.12 25.08
C VAL A 186 10.18 -14.70 23.91
N LEU A 187 8.97 -14.22 24.21
CA LEU A 187 8.09 -13.63 23.22
C LEU A 187 8.63 -12.26 22.78
N ARG A 188 8.79 -12.09 21.46
CA ARG A 188 9.22 -10.83 20.83
C ARG A 188 8.46 -10.59 19.54
N SER A 189 8.41 -9.33 19.14
CA SER A 189 7.87 -8.94 17.83
C SER A 189 8.83 -9.34 16.70
N VAL A 190 8.34 -9.33 15.47
CA VAL A 190 9.09 -9.64 14.25
C VAL A 190 8.82 -8.53 13.24
N TYR A 191 9.84 -8.11 12.50
CA TYR A 191 9.63 -7.19 11.39
C TYR A 191 8.92 -7.88 10.22
N GLY A 192 7.93 -7.21 9.62
CA GLY A 192 7.30 -7.62 8.37
C GLY A 192 7.66 -6.67 7.23
N LEU A 193 7.97 -7.23 6.06
CA LEU A 193 8.19 -6.49 4.81
C LEU A 193 7.20 -6.94 3.75
N SER A 194 6.59 -5.97 3.06
CA SER A 194 5.67 -6.24 1.96
C SER A 194 6.41 -6.77 0.72
N SER A 195 5.67 -7.43 -0.17
CA SER A 195 6.03 -7.53 -1.58
C SER A 195 6.24 -6.14 -2.20
N VAL A 196 6.85 -6.09 -3.39
CA VAL A 196 6.94 -4.85 -4.15
C VAL A 196 5.54 -4.39 -4.52
N LEU A 197 5.23 -3.15 -4.16
CA LEU A 197 3.99 -2.44 -4.48
C LEU A 197 4.25 -1.45 -5.62
N THR A 198 3.18 -0.97 -6.24
CA THR A 198 3.26 0.01 -7.33
C THR A 198 2.21 1.07 -7.10
N VAL A 199 2.63 2.34 -7.14
CA VAL A 199 1.71 3.47 -7.01
C VAL A 199 0.70 3.41 -8.15
N THR A 200 -0.57 3.29 -7.81
CA THR A 200 -1.64 3.31 -8.79
C THR A 200 -1.97 4.75 -9.19
N ALA A 201 -2.18 4.99 -10.48
CA ALA A 201 -2.68 6.28 -10.93
C ALA A 201 -4.11 6.47 -10.40
N ALA A 202 -4.40 7.65 -9.84
CA ALA A 202 -5.78 8.06 -9.67
C ALA A 202 -6.40 8.14 -11.07
N VAL A 203 -7.34 7.22 -11.37
CA VAL A 203 -8.13 7.31 -12.61
C VAL A 203 -8.93 8.61 -12.52
N PRO A 204 -8.86 9.51 -13.52
CA PRO A 204 -9.63 10.74 -13.49
C PRO A 204 -11.12 10.39 -13.37
N GLU A 205 -11.78 10.90 -12.33
CA GLU A 205 -13.24 10.90 -12.33
C GLU A 205 -13.69 11.65 -13.60
N PRO A 206 -14.68 11.16 -14.36
CA PRO A 206 -15.27 11.94 -15.43
C PRO A 206 -15.80 13.21 -14.78
N HIS A 207 -15.10 14.31 -14.99
CA HIS A 207 -15.36 15.58 -14.36
C HIS A 207 -16.86 15.85 -14.34
N SER A 208 -17.43 16.15 -13.17
CA SER A 208 -18.84 16.55 -13.05
C SER A 208 -19.21 17.73 -13.97
N SER A 209 -18.23 18.46 -14.52
CA SER A 209 -18.41 19.44 -15.57
C SER A 209 -18.96 18.86 -16.89
N ALA A 210 -18.63 17.62 -17.26
CA ALA A 210 -19.19 16.96 -18.44
C ALA A 210 -20.68 16.61 -18.25
N VAL A 211 -21.08 16.22 -17.04
CA VAL A 211 -22.48 15.92 -16.69
C VAL A 211 -23.31 17.20 -16.57
N VAL A 212 -22.76 18.27 -15.98
CA VAL A 212 -23.41 19.59 -15.91
C VAL A 212 -23.53 20.24 -17.29
N ALA A 213 -22.51 20.12 -18.15
CA ALA A 213 -22.56 20.62 -19.53
C ALA A 213 -23.61 19.87 -20.38
N ALA A 214 -23.71 18.55 -20.24
CA ALA A 214 -24.75 17.75 -20.90
C ALA A 214 -26.17 18.11 -20.38
N ALA A 215 -26.32 18.35 -19.08
CA ALA A 215 -27.59 18.76 -18.48
C ALA A 215 -28.04 20.16 -18.94
N LEU A 216 -27.12 21.11 -19.07
CA LEU A 216 -27.42 22.46 -19.57
C LEU A 216 -27.82 22.47 -21.05
N ILE A 217 -27.17 21.65 -21.89
CA ILE A 217 -27.52 21.51 -23.31
C ILE A 217 -28.94 20.92 -23.48
N ALA A 218 -29.33 19.93 -22.66
CA ALA A 218 -30.67 19.35 -22.71
C ALA A 218 -31.78 20.36 -22.35
N ILE A 219 -31.53 21.27 -21.40
CA ILE A 219 -32.49 22.31 -21.00
C ILE A 219 -32.63 23.39 -22.08
N CYS A 220 -31.52 23.79 -22.72
CA CYS A 220 -31.55 24.80 -23.78
C CYS A 220 -32.33 24.36 -25.03
N PHE A 221 -32.35 23.07 -25.37
CA PHE A 221 -33.14 22.55 -26.49
C PHE A 221 -34.57 22.09 -26.12
N GLY A 222 -34.81 21.71 -24.86
CA GLY A 222 -36.16 21.32 -24.39
C GLY A 222 -37.13 22.49 -24.18
N GLY A 223 -36.63 23.70 -23.86
CA GLY A 223 -37.47 24.87 -23.56
C GLY A 223 -38.11 25.55 -24.79
N ARG A 224 -37.68 25.24 -26.03
CA ARG A 224 -38.13 25.94 -27.24
C ARG A 224 -39.33 25.32 -27.95
N LEU A 225 -39.87 24.21 -27.45
CA LEU A 225 -40.97 23.46 -28.09
C LEU A 225 -42.36 23.65 -27.45
N LEU A 226 -42.50 24.40 -26.35
CA LEU A 226 -43.79 24.58 -25.66
C LEU A 226 -44.38 26.00 -25.74
N GLY A 227 -43.74 26.94 -26.44
CA GLY A 227 -44.21 28.31 -26.57
C GLY A 227 -44.65 28.67 -27.97
N ASN A 228 -45.74 28.10 -28.50
CA ASN A 228 -46.48 28.68 -29.64
C ASN A 228 -47.82 27.96 -29.95
N SER A 229 -48.70 27.77 -28.95
CA SER A 229 -50.08 27.30 -29.21
C SER A 229 -51.17 28.17 -28.60
N HIS A 230 -50.91 29.46 -28.37
CA HIS A 230 -51.96 30.41 -28.04
C HIS A 230 -51.84 31.67 -28.89
N LEU A 231 -53.00 32.10 -29.39
CA LEU A 231 -53.29 33.34 -30.14
C LEU A 231 -53.27 33.21 -31.67
N ARG A 232 -54.41 32.82 -32.25
CA ARG A 232 -55.03 33.48 -33.43
C ARG A 232 -56.29 32.74 -33.89
N TRP A 233 -57.42 32.97 -33.23
CA TRP A 233 -58.76 32.84 -33.83
C TRP A 233 -59.71 33.85 -33.19
N SER A 234 -59.58 35.12 -33.57
CA SER A 234 -60.72 36.05 -33.52
C SER A 234 -60.58 37.10 -34.63
N ARG A 235 -61.72 37.37 -35.30
CA ARG A 235 -61.98 38.26 -36.45
C ARG A 235 -61.91 37.63 -37.84
N GLN A 236 -63.08 37.21 -38.34
CA GLN A 236 -63.76 37.89 -39.46
C GLN A 236 -65.06 37.16 -39.80
N ALA A 237 -66.20 37.70 -39.34
CA ALA A 237 -67.49 37.55 -39.99
C ALA A 237 -68.44 38.65 -39.46
N ASN A 238 -68.37 39.83 -40.08
CA ASN A 238 -69.43 40.83 -40.09
C ASN A 238 -69.54 41.34 -41.54
N GLY A 239 -70.77 41.43 -42.04
CA GLY A 239 -71.13 41.52 -43.46
C GLY A 239 -70.75 42.81 -44.19
N ASN A 240 -70.84 42.79 -45.52
CA ASN A 240 -72.05 42.94 -46.32
C ASN A 240 -71.89 42.19 -47.65
#